data_AF-A0A353MER5-F1
#
_entry.id   AF-A0A353MER5-F1
#
_cell.length_a   1.000
_cell.length_b   1.000
_cell.length_c   1.000
_cell.angle_alpha   90.00
_cell.angle_beta   90.00
_cell.angle_gamma   90.00
#
_symmetry.space_group_name_H-M   'P 1'
#
loop_
_entity.id
_entity.type
_entity.pdbx_description
1 polymer ?
#
loop_
_entity_poly.entity_id
_entity_poly.type
_entity_poly.pdbx_seq_one_letter_code
_entity_poly.pdbx_strand_id
1 'polypeptide(L)'
;MILERGFMKRFKGQKAYLVFMLILSVFIGSLSVYGGSVDTTPVNLGAAAPFAGFGGGSGLTSQGINTVINGDIGTTGASALITGFHDSGANVYTETSLNIGTVNGAIHTATAPSGSDPGVIAAAAALAAQSAFDNLSPAALPGGMDVSSLGGSAGQLGNRTLAPGIYKSVPGTFAIQG
;
A
#
# COMPACT_ATOMS: atom_id res chain seq x y z
N MET A 1 20.52 -77.76 29.16
CA MET A 1 21.41 -77.02 28.26
C MET A 1 20.56 -76.38 27.15
N ILE A 2 20.54 -75.04 27.12
CA ILE A 2 20.06 -74.13 26.06
C ILE A 2 18.55 -73.83 26.03
N LEU A 3 18.15 -72.77 26.74
CA LEU A 3 16.98 -71.92 26.41
C LEU A 3 17.40 -70.46 26.66
N GLU A 4 18.07 -69.82 25.71
CA GLU A 4 18.34 -68.35 25.74
C GLU A 4 18.83 -67.88 24.35
N ARG A 5 18.02 -68.04 23.28
CA ARG A 5 18.31 -67.41 21.97
C ARG A 5 17.04 -66.89 21.29
N GLY A 6 16.27 -66.04 21.98
CA GLY A 6 15.01 -65.51 21.44
C GLY A 6 14.74 -64.01 21.60
N PHE A 7 15.51 -63.26 22.39
CA PHE A 7 15.08 -61.92 22.82
C PHE A 7 15.59 -60.73 21.97
N MET A 8 16.58 -60.92 21.09
CA MET A 8 17.28 -59.80 20.43
C MET A 8 17.05 -59.69 18.91
N LYS A 9 15.80 -59.84 18.43
CA LYS A 9 15.44 -59.43 17.04
C LYS A 9 14.40 -58.29 16.96
N ARG A 10 13.72 -57.96 18.06
CA ARG A 10 12.62 -56.97 18.04
C ARG A 10 13.03 -55.50 18.24
N PHE A 11 14.28 -55.23 18.61
CA PHE A 11 14.74 -53.86 18.91
C PHE A 11 15.27 -53.04 17.73
N LYS A 12 15.49 -53.65 16.55
CA LYS A 12 15.91 -52.91 15.33
C LYS A 12 14.74 -52.20 14.63
N GLY A 13 13.56 -52.82 14.62
CA GLY A 13 12.35 -52.25 13.99
C GLY A 13 11.79 -51.04 14.75
N GLN A 14 11.81 -51.06 16.08
CA GLN A 14 11.29 -49.96 16.89
C GLN A 14 12.08 -48.66 16.73
N LYS A 15 13.41 -48.73 16.60
CA LYS A 15 14.25 -47.54 16.37
C LYS A 15 14.02 -46.93 14.99
N ALA A 16 13.84 -47.77 13.96
CA ALA A 16 13.51 -47.30 12.62
C ALA A 16 12.13 -46.62 12.56
N TYR A 17 11.14 -47.16 13.29
CA TYR A 17 9.80 -46.59 13.38
C TYR A 17 9.79 -45.25 14.12
N LEU A 18 10.56 -45.14 15.21
CA LEU A 18 10.68 -43.91 15.99
C LEU A 18 11.31 -42.77 15.16
N VAL A 19 12.34 -43.10 14.37
CA VAL A 19 13.03 -42.15 13.49
C VAL A 19 12.14 -41.74 12.31
N PHE A 20 11.41 -42.68 11.71
CA PHE A 20 10.47 -42.37 10.62
C PHE A 20 9.30 -41.48 11.09
N MET A 21 8.75 -41.76 12.28
CA MET A 21 7.70 -40.93 12.90
C MET A 21 8.21 -39.53 13.28
N LEU A 22 9.45 -39.42 13.78
CA LEU A 22 10.08 -38.12 14.06
C LEU A 22 10.24 -37.30 12.78
N ILE A 23 10.78 -37.89 11.71
CA ILE A 23 11.00 -37.20 10.42
C ILE A 23 9.67 -36.78 9.80
N LEU A 24 8.62 -37.62 9.88
CA LEU A 24 7.29 -37.28 9.37
C LEU A 24 6.63 -36.15 10.17
N SER A 25 6.82 -36.11 11.50
CA SER A 25 6.31 -35.00 12.35
C SER A 25 7.01 -33.67 12.08
N VAL A 26 8.32 -33.68 11.80
CA VAL A 26 9.08 -32.48 11.43
C VAL A 26 8.68 -31.96 10.05
N PHE A 27 8.37 -32.86 9.11
CA PHE A 27 7.90 -32.50 7.77
C PHE A 27 6.47 -31.94 7.77
N ILE A 28 5.57 -32.50 8.58
CA ILE A 28 4.19 -31.97 8.74
C ILE A 28 4.19 -30.62 9.48
N GLY A 29 5.11 -30.42 10.44
CA GLY A 29 5.27 -29.13 11.13
C GLY A 29 5.86 -27.99 10.28
N SER A 30 6.38 -28.30 9.09
CA SER A 30 7.01 -27.33 8.18
C SER A 30 6.17 -27.04 6.92
N LEU A 31 4.98 -27.63 6.80
CA LEU A 31 4.06 -27.32 5.71
C LEU A 31 3.48 -25.92 5.95
N SER A 32 4.04 -24.96 5.23
CA SER A 32 3.75 -23.54 5.19
C SER A 32 2.45 -23.12 5.86
N VAL A 33 2.59 -22.30 6.91
CA VAL A 33 1.59 -21.28 7.24
C VAL A 33 1.51 -20.33 6.03
N TYR A 34 0.68 -20.67 5.04
CA TYR A 34 0.20 -19.69 4.08
C TYR A 34 -0.93 -18.93 4.77
N GLY A 35 -0.64 -17.69 5.19
CA GLY A 35 -1.59 -16.83 5.87
C GLY A 35 -1.26 -16.63 7.35
N GLY A 36 -0.03 -16.20 7.65
CA GLY A 36 0.15 -15.41 8.87
C GLY A 36 -0.71 -14.17 8.72
N SER A 37 -1.67 -13.96 9.61
CA SER A 37 -2.41 -12.69 9.67
C SER A 37 -1.39 -11.59 9.97
N VAL A 38 -0.97 -10.90 8.92
CA VAL A 38 -0.12 -9.72 9.06
C VAL A 38 -0.95 -8.70 9.82
N ASP A 39 -0.43 -8.18 10.91
CA ASP A 39 -1.04 -7.07 11.63
C ASP A 39 -1.05 -5.85 10.71
N THR A 40 -2.11 -5.69 9.93
CA THR A 40 -2.30 -4.57 9.00
C THR A 40 -2.89 -3.41 9.77
N THR A 41 -2.19 -2.92 10.78
CA THR A 41 -2.53 -1.61 11.35
C THR A 41 -2.57 -0.60 10.21
N PRO A 42 -3.68 0.14 10.03
CA PRO A 42 -3.75 1.14 8.97
C PRO A 42 -2.64 2.17 9.12
N VAL A 43 -1.96 2.51 8.03
CA VAL A 43 -0.95 3.57 8.06
C VAL A 43 -1.64 4.90 8.36
N ASN A 44 -1.19 5.58 9.40
CA ASN A 44 -1.73 6.87 9.80
C ASN A 44 -1.33 7.95 8.79
N LEU A 45 -2.32 8.56 8.13
CA LEU A 45 -2.11 9.65 7.17
C LEU A 45 -1.95 11.02 7.82
N GLY A 46 -2.25 11.17 9.11
CA GLY A 46 -2.14 12.43 9.84
C GLY A 46 -2.86 13.59 9.13
N ALA A 47 -2.16 14.72 8.99
CA ALA A 47 -2.70 15.91 8.31
C ALA A 47 -2.91 15.72 6.80
N ALA A 48 -2.42 14.64 6.18
CA ALA A 48 -2.69 14.33 4.78
C ALA A 48 -4.06 13.63 4.59
N ALA A 49 -4.70 13.15 5.65
CA ALA A 49 -5.96 12.41 5.59
C ALA A 49 -7.12 13.11 4.82
N PRO A 50 -7.35 14.44 4.93
CA PRO A 50 -8.46 15.09 4.22
C PRO A 50 -8.17 15.36 2.73
N PHE A 51 -6.92 15.20 2.28
CA PHE A 51 -6.53 15.51 0.91
C PHE A 51 -6.84 14.36 -0.05
N ALA A 52 -7.64 14.66 -1.07
CA ALA A 52 -7.90 13.77 -2.19
C ALA A 52 -6.79 13.84 -3.26
N GLY A 53 -6.00 14.91 -3.28
CA GLY A 53 -4.86 15.07 -4.18
C GLY A 53 -3.82 16.05 -3.65
N PHE A 54 -2.54 15.70 -3.77
CA PHE A 54 -1.44 16.55 -3.29
C PHE A 54 -0.32 16.62 -4.33
N GLY A 55 -0.05 17.82 -4.85
CA GLY A 55 0.88 18.07 -5.96
C GLY A 55 2.34 18.30 -5.56
N GLY A 56 2.68 18.20 -4.27
CA GLY A 56 4.01 18.56 -3.77
C GLY A 56 4.35 20.01 -4.12
N GLY A 57 5.57 20.29 -4.57
CA GLY A 57 5.97 21.62 -5.04
C GLY A 57 5.55 21.96 -6.47
N SER A 58 5.03 20.99 -7.22
CA SER A 58 4.75 21.12 -8.66
C SER A 58 3.31 21.54 -8.98
N GLY A 59 2.38 21.43 -8.02
CA GLY A 59 0.98 21.75 -8.24
C GLY A 59 0.18 20.62 -8.91
N LEU A 60 -1.01 20.98 -9.40
CA LEU A 60 -2.03 20.06 -9.90
C LEU A 60 -2.72 20.71 -11.10
N THR A 61 -3.02 19.91 -12.12
CA THR A 61 -3.70 20.38 -13.34
C THR A 61 -4.88 19.49 -13.69
N SER A 62 -6.05 20.08 -13.91
CA SER A 62 -7.19 19.42 -14.55
C SER A 62 -7.26 19.82 -16.02
N GLN A 63 -7.43 18.81 -16.88
CA GLN A 63 -7.60 18.96 -18.33
C GLN A 63 -9.02 18.57 -18.79
N GLY A 64 -9.98 18.48 -17.88
CA GLY A 64 -11.32 17.99 -18.17
C GLY A 64 -12.42 18.78 -17.49
N ILE A 65 -13.56 18.87 -18.16
CA ILE A 65 -14.79 19.52 -17.67
C ILE A 65 -15.58 18.65 -16.68
N ASN A 66 -15.30 17.35 -16.64
CA ASN A 66 -15.98 16.38 -15.78
C ASN A 66 -15.11 15.94 -14.59
N THR A 67 -13.97 16.61 -14.38
CA THR A 67 -13.12 16.33 -13.22
C THR A 67 -13.84 16.77 -11.96
N VAL A 68 -14.11 15.83 -11.06
CA VAL A 68 -14.70 16.11 -9.74
C VAL A 68 -13.82 15.47 -8.68
N ILE A 69 -13.34 16.28 -7.73
CA ILE A 69 -12.54 15.84 -6.60
C ILE A 69 -13.37 16.00 -5.32
N ASN A 70 -13.49 14.93 -4.54
CA ASN A 70 -14.18 14.95 -3.25
C ASN A 70 -13.13 14.94 -2.13
N GLY A 71 -13.01 16.03 -1.39
CA GLY A 71 -11.94 16.28 -0.43
C GLY A 71 -11.05 17.44 -0.86
N ASP A 72 -10.06 17.76 -0.03
CA ASP A 72 -9.17 18.89 -0.27
C ASP A 72 -8.11 18.54 -1.31
N ILE A 73 -7.59 19.55 -2.01
CA ILE A 73 -6.37 19.40 -2.79
C ILE A 73 -5.33 20.41 -2.36
N GLY A 74 -4.05 20.13 -2.61
CA GLY A 74 -3.04 21.12 -2.27
C GLY A 74 -1.67 20.95 -2.90
N THR A 75 -0.87 21.98 -2.70
CA THR A 75 0.51 22.12 -3.17
C THR A 75 1.32 22.91 -2.15
N THR A 76 2.60 22.56 -1.97
CA THR A 76 3.58 23.41 -1.27
C THR A 76 4.19 24.45 -2.18
N GLY A 77 3.79 24.50 -3.46
CA GLY A 77 4.14 25.54 -4.42
C GLY A 77 3.16 26.72 -4.44
N ALA A 78 3.41 27.67 -5.34
CA ALA A 78 2.56 28.85 -5.54
C ALA A 78 1.18 28.49 -6.13
N SER A 79 0.14 29.28 -5.85
CA SER A 79 -1.21 29.06 -6.41
C SER A 79 -1.27 28.98 -7.93
N ALA A 80 -0.39 29.68 -8.64
CA ALA A 80 -0.34 29.65 -10.10
C ALA A 80 -0.01 28.26 -10.67
N LEU A 81 0.47 27.33 -9.84
CA LEU A 81 0.74 25.93 -10.20
C LEU A 81 -0.51 25.03 -10.05
N ILE A 82 -1.61 25.55 -9.50
CA ILE A 82 -2.92 24.92 -9.60
C ILE A 82 -3.61 25.48 -10.84
N THR A 83 -4.03 24.61 -11.76
CA THR A 83 -4.65 25.04 -13.03
C THR A 83 -5.84 24.18 -13.42
N GLY A 84 -6.86 24.81 -14.00
CA GLY A 84 -8.08 24.16 -14.47
C GLY A 84 -9.04 23.73 -13.36
N PHE A 85 -9.03 24.39 -12.19
CA PHE A 85 -9.88 24.03 -11.06
C PHE A 85 -10.65 25.22 -10.48
N HIS A 86 -11.78 24.93 -9.83
CA HIS A 86 -12.43 25.78 -8.85
C HIS A 86 -12.78 24.99 -7.58
N ASP A 87 -12.90 25.68 -6.45
CA ASP A 87 -13.25 25.09 -5.16
C ASP A 87 -14.66 25.45 -4.68
N SER A 88 -15.06 24.84 -3.56
CA SER A 88 -16.36 25.08 -2.91
C SER A 88 -16.53 26.51 -2.37
N GLY A 89 -15.43 27.24 -2.18
CA GLY A 89 -15.39 28.65 -1.79
C GLY A 89 -15.47 29.63 -2.97
N ALA A 90 -15.69 29.11 -4.19
CA ALA A 90 -15.70 29.88 -5.44
C ALA A 90 -14.34 30.51 -5.81
N ASN A 91 -13.23 29.99 -5.29
CA ASN A 91 -11.90 30.33 -5.78
C ASN A 91 -11.65 29.64 -7.12
N VAL A 92 -11.10 30.37 -8.08
CA VAL A 92 -10.85 29.90 -9.45
C VAL A 92 -9.36 29.92 -9.76
N TYR A 93 -8.85 28.81 -10.28
CA TYR A 93 -7.43 28.56 -10.54
C TYR A 93 -7.20 28.30 -12.03
N THR A 94 -7.02 29.37 -12.79
CA THR A 94 -6.67 29.36 -14.23
C THR A 94 -7.54 28.40 -15.07
N GLU A 95 -8.85 28.65 -15.06
CA GLU A 95 -9.81 27.87 -15.82
C GLU A 95 -9.90 28.29 -17.29
N THR A 96 -10.29 27.33 -18.13
CA THR A 96 -10.72 27.57 -19.52
C THR A 96 -12.02 26.82 -19.76
N SER A 97 -12.73 27.06 -20.86
CA SER A 97 -13.99 26.34 -21.15
C SER A 97 -13.85 24.81 -21.22
N LEU A 98 -12.63 24.28 -21.42
CA LEU A 98 -12.35 22.84 -21.47
C LEU A 98 -11.70 22.29 -20.18
N ASN A 99 -11.27 23.19 -19.27
CA ASN A 99 -10.54 22.86 -18.05
C ASN A 99 -11.22 23.54 -16.85
N ILE A 100 -12.27 22.91 -16.32
CA ILE A 100 -13.12 23.43 -15.22
C ILE A 100 -13.40 22.34 -14.17
N GLY A 101 -12.34 21.74 -13.62
CA GLY A 101 -12.49 20.70 -12.60
C GLY A 101 -13.06 21.26 -11.29
N THR A 102 -14.06 20.57 -10.73
CA THR A 102 -14.66 20.94 -9.43
C THR A 102 -13.94 20.25 -8.28
N VAL A 103 -13.61 21.01 -7.24
CA VAL A 103 -13.14 20.48 -5.94
C VAL A 103 -14.22 20.71 -4.89
N ASN A 104 -14.83 19.62 -4.42
CA ASN A 104 -15.78 19.58 -3.30
C ASN A 104 -15.01 19.57 -1.97
N GLY A 105 -14.19 20.60 -1.77
CA GLY A 105 -13.28 20.81 -0.65
C GLY A 105 -12.61 22.17 -0.80
N ALA A 106 -11.48 22.37 -0.10
CA ALA A 106 -10.64 23.56 -0.21
C ALA A 106 -9.37 23.28 -1.04
N ILE A 107 -8.83 24.33 -1.65
CA ILE A 107 -7.55 24.29 -2.36
C ILE A 107 -6.49 25.00 -1.51
N HIS A 108 -5.53 24.24 -0.99
CA HIS A 108 -4.45 24.75 -0.13
C HIS A 108 -3.15 24.93 -0.90
N THR A 109 -2.55 26.12 -0.83
CA THR A 109 -1.33 26.45 -1.57
C THR A 109 -0.34 27.24 -0.70
N ALA A 110 0.94 27.35 -1.11
CA ALA A 110 1.93 28.12 -0.37
C ALA A 110 1.77 29.65 -0.52
N THR A 111 1.13 30.10 -1.59
CA THR A 111 0.83 31.52 -1.82
C THR A 111 -0.64 31.64 -2.17
N ALA A 112 -1.44 32.08 -1.21
CA ALA A 112 -2.89 32.21 -1.34
C ALA A 112 -3.29 33.27 -2.39
N PRO A 113 -4.32 33.04 -3.23
CA PRO A 113 -5.14 34.12 -3.76
C PRO A 113 -5.91 34.74 -2.59
N SER A 114 -6.41 35.98 -2.76
CA SER A 114 -7.26 36.64 -1.74
C SER A 114 -8.42 35.73 -1.33
N GLY A 115 -8.43 35.25 -0.08
CA GLY A 115 -9.51 34.41 0.47
C GLY A 115 -9.18 32.93 0.73
N SER A 116 -7.94 32.47 0.51
CA SER A 116 -7.52 31.09 0.87
C SER A 116 -6.51 31.04 2.03
N ASP A 117 -6.44 29.91 2.74
CA ASP A 117 -5.55 29.71 3.89
C ASP A 117 -4.08 29.52 3.46
N PRO A 118 -3.15 30.38 3.92
CA PRO A 118 -1.75 30.33 3.49
C PRO A 118 -1.01 29.12 4.08
N GLY A 119 -0.42 28.29 3.20
CA GLY A 119 0.80 27.45 3.35
C GLY A 119 0.88 26.39 4.47
N VAL A 120 0.36 26.66 5.67
CA VAL A 120 0.54 25.83 6.87
C VAL A 120 -0.12 24.47 6.71
N ILE A 121 -1.35 24.46 6.19
CA ILE A 121 -2.12 23.22 6.00
C ILE A 121 -1.45 22.33 4.94
N ALA A 122 -1.04 22.91 3.81
CA ALA A 122 -0.31 22.18 2.77
C ALA A 122 1.06 21.68 3.26
N ALA A 123 1.80 22.47 4.03
CA ALA A 123 3.08 22.06 4.60
C ALA A 123 2.93 20.90 5.61
N ALA A 124 1.93 20.98 6.50
CA ALA A 124 1.64 19.92 7.44
C ALA A 124 1.23 18.62 6.73
N ALA A 125 0.41 18.72 5.68
CA ALA A 125 0.02 17.59 4.85
C ALA A 125 1.22 16.95 4.14
N ALA A 126 2.14 17.74 3.59
CA ALA A 126 3.35 17.24 2.94
C ALA A 126 4.23 16.43 3.91
N LEU A 127 4.43 16.93 5.13
CA LEU A 127 5.20 16.22 6.16
C LEU A 127 4.50 14.92 6.60
N ALA A 128 3.18 14.97 6.79
CA ALA A 128 2.42 13.79 7.15
C ALA A 128 2.42 12.73 6.03
N ALA A 129 2.31 13.15 4.76
CA ALA A 129 2.40 12.27 3.60
C ALA A 129 3.77 11.60 3.49
N GLN A 130 4.86 12.35 3.72
CA GLN A 130 6.20 11.78 3.75
C GLN A 130 6.34 10.73 4.86
N SER A 131 5.86 11.04 6.07
CA SER A 131 5.88 10.08 7.18
C SER A 131 5.06 8.83 6.88
N ALA A 132 3.88 8.98 6.26
CA ALA A 132 3.06 7.85 5.84
C ALA A 132 3.75 7.01 4.76
N PHE A 133 4.42 7.65 3.79
CA PHE A 133 5.20 6.95 2.77
C PHE A 133 6.36 6.15 3.38
N ASP A 134 7.10 6.74 4.31
CA ASP A 134 8.20 6.05 5.00
C ASP A 134 7.68 4.85 5.81
N ASN A 135 6.51 5.00 6.44
CA ASN A 135 5.82 3.92 7.15
C ASN A 135 5.26 2.83 6.22
N LEU A 136 5.09 3.08 4.93
CA LEU A 136 4.73 2.07 3.92
C LEU A 136 5.94 1.33 3.33
N SER A 137 7.16 1.79 3.62
CA SER A 137 8.37 1.20 3.06
C SER A 137 8.56 -0.26 3.50
N PRO A 138 9.28 -1.09 2.71
CA PRO A 138 9.60 -2.46 3.12
C PRO A 138 10.37 -2.58 4.45
N ALA A 139 11.02 -1.50 4.90
CA ALA A 139 11.70 -1.45 6.18
C ALA A 139 10.71 -1.33 7.36
N ALA A 140 9.63 -0.57 7.18
CA ALA A 140 8.59 -0.37 8.19
C ALA A 140 7.49 -1.45 8.13
N LEU A 141 7.21 -1.97 6.93
CA LEU A 141 6.22 -3.03 6.67
C LEU A 141 6.88 -4.22 5.93
N PRO A 142 7.66 -5.06 6.64
CA PRO A 142 8.31 -6.22 6.03
C PRO A 142 7.31 -7.33 5.71
N GLY A 143 7.72 -8.26 4.84
CA GLY A 143 6.96 -9.49 4.59
C GLY A 143 5.85 -9.39 3.54
N GLY A 144 5.85 -8.37 2.69
CA GLY A 144 4.89 -8.25 1.59
C GLY A 144 4.90 -9.45 0.63
N MET A 145 3.71 -9.94 0.28
CA MET A 145 3.50 -11.04 -0.67
C MET A 145 3.84 -10.60 -2.10
N ASP A 146 4.59 -11.44 -2.82
CA ASP A 146 4.72 -11.33 -4.28
C ASP A 146 3.47 -11.89 -4.95
N VAL A 147 2.81 -11.05 -5.74
CA VAL A 147 1.59 -11.40 -6.47
C VAL A 147 1.81 -12.49 -7.52
N SER A 148 3.05 -12.77 -7.96
CA SER A 148 3.33 -13.89 -8.88
C SER A 148 2.83 -15.24 -8.35
N SER A 149 2.77 -15.39 -7.03
CA SER A 149 2.20 -16.56 -6.35
C SER A 149 0.68 -16.74 -6.57
N LEU A 150 -0.01 -15.69 -7.01
CA LEU A 150 -1.44 -15.66 -7.33
C LEU A 150 -1.72 -15.88 -8.83
N GLY A 151 -0.73 -16.36 -9.60
CA GLY A 151 -0.77 -16.57 -11.06
C GLY A 151 -0.21 -15.37 -11.85
N GLY A 152 0.24 -15.55 -13.09
CA GLY A 152 0.79 -14.46 -13.92
C GLY A 152 2.11 -13.84 -13.41
N SER A 153 2.53 -12.72 -14.01
CA SER A 153 3.82 -12.08 -13.71
C SER A 153 3.82 -11.30 -12.38
N ALA A 154 4.99 -11.18 -11.73
CA ALA A 154 5.20 -10.52 -10.42
C ALA A 154 4.85 -9.01 -10.34
N GLY A 155 4.63 -8.36 -11.49
CA GLY A 155 4.32 -6.93 -11.59
C GLY A 155 2.95 -6.64 -12.20
N GLN A 156 2.02 -7.59 -12.23
CA GLN A 156 0.71 -7.42 -12.87
C GLN A 156 -0.40 -7.62 -11.83
N LEU A 157 -1.42 -6.75 -11.82
CA LEU A 157 -2.59 -6.88 -10.94
C LEU A 157 -3.91 -7.14 -11.69
N GLY A 158 -3.93 -7.01 -13.02
CA GLY A 158 -5.12 -7.30 -13.82
C GLY A 158 -5.62 -8.74 -13.64
N ASN A 159 -6.95 -8.89 -13.57
CA ASN A 159 -7.66 -10.18 -13.43
C ASN A 159 -7.28 -11.01 -12.17
N ARG A 160 -6.90 -10.35 -11.07
CA ARG A 160 -6.55 -11.03 -9.81
C ARG A 160 -7.53 -10.73 -8.68
N THR A 161 -7.71 -11.71 -7.80
CA THR A 161 -8.36 -11.53 -6.51
C THR A 161 -7.30 -11.40 -5.42
N LEU A 162 -7.22 -10.22 -4.80
CA LEU A 162 -6.27 -9.95 -3.73
C LEU A 162 -6.98 -10.10 -2.38
N ALA A 163 -6.52 -11.04 -1.56
CA ALA A 163 -6.95 -11.13 -0.16
C ALA A 163 -6.39 -9.92 0.64
N PRO A 164 -6.95 -9.59 1.81
CA PRO A 164 -6.35 -8.58 2.68
C PRO A 164 -4.90 -8.93 3.03
N GLY A 165 -3.98 -7.96 2.91
CA GLY A 165 -2.58 -8.17 3.23
C GLY A 165 -1.64 -7.11 2.65
N ILE A 166 -0.35 -7.30 2.89
CA ILE A 166 0.73 -6.46 2.37
C ILE A 166 1.24 -7.08 1.08
N TYR A 167 1.34 -6.28 0.02
CA TYR A 167 1.81 -6.71 -1.29
C TYR A 167 3.08 -5.95 -1.68
N LYS A 168 4.01 -6.66 -2.31
CA LYS A 168 5.24 -6.06 -2.82
C LYS A 168 5.38 -6.37 -4.29
N SER A 169 5.64 -5.34 -5.09
CA SER A 169 6.08 -5.54 -6.47
C SER A 169 7.57 -5.86 -6.48
N VAL A 170 7.93 -7.07 -6.89
CA VAL A 170 9.33 -7.45 -7.13
C VAL A 170 10.00 -6.55 -8.19
N PRO A 171 9.36 -6.21 -9.33
CA PRO A 171 9.94 -5.27 -10.29
C PRO A 171 9.86 -3.79 -9.84
N GLY A 172 9.32 -3.49 -8.66
CA GLY A 172 9.24 -2.15 -8.08
C GLY A 172 7.98 -1.35 -8.41
N THR A 173 7.24 -1.72 -9.48
CA THR A 173 5.93 -1.13 -9.81
C THR A 173 4.93 -2.20 -10.25
N PHE A 174 3.64 -1.93 -10.08
CA PHE A 174 2.57 -2.77 -10.60
C PHE A 174 1.97 -2.15 -11.86
N ALA A 175 1.74 -2.99 -12.86
CA ALA A 175 0.92 -2.66 -14.01
C ALA A 175 -0.53 -3.14 -13.78
N ILE A 176 -1.45 -2.52 -14.53
CA ILE A 176 -2.82 -2.98 -14.70
C ILE A 176 -3.00 -3.29 -16.18
N GLN A 177 -2.80 -4.54 -16.57
CA GLN A 177 -3.06 -5.03 -17.93
C GLN A 177 -3.87 -6.32 -17.81
N GLY A 178 -4.89 -6.45 -18.66
CA GLY A 178 -5.80 -7.61 -18.68
C GLY A 178 -5.15 -8.85 -19.25
#